data_AF-A0A7M4A5I9-F1
#
_entry.id   AF-A0A7M4A5I9-F1
#
_cell.length_a   1.000
_cell.length_b   1.000
_cell.length_c   1.000
_cell.angle_alpha   90.00
_cell.angle_beta   90.00
_cell.angle_gamma   90.00
#
_symmetry.space_group_name_H-M   'P 1'
#
loop_
_entity.id
_entity.type
_entity.pdbx_description
1 polymer ?
#
loop_
_entity_poly.entity_id
_entity_poly.type
_entity_poly.pdbx_seq_one_letter_code
_entity_poly.pdbx_strand_id
1 'polypeptide(L)' 'RDVKGLYAKARSGEIPNFTGISSPFEGPKNPEIRIDTTKISAEEAANQIIEFITKQ' A
#
# COMPACT_ATOMS: atom_id res chain seq x y z
N ARG A 1 -3.38 7.81 2.38
CA ARG A 1 -4.51 8.75 2.57
C ARG A 1 -5.47 8.15 3.59
N ASP A 2 -6.02 8.96 4.50
CA ASP A 2 -6.97 8.48 5.51
C ASP A 2 -8.43 8.63 5.06
N VAL A 3 -8.79 7.97 3.96
CA VAL A 3 -10.11 8.14 3.31
C VAL A 3 -11.26 7.73 4.23
N LYS A 4 -11.00 6.80 5.15
CA LYS A 4 -12.00 6.24 6.07
C LYS A 4 -11.85 6.74 7.52
N GLY A 5 -10.90 7.66 7.79
CA GLY A 5 -10.62 8.13 9.15
C GLY A 5 -10.00 7.08 10.08
N LEU A 6 -9.49 5.96 9.52
CA LEU A 6 -8.94 4.85 10.29
C LEU A 6 -7.59 5.21 10.90
N TYR A 7 -6.75 5.98 10.20
CA TYR A 7 -5.47 6.43 10.76
C TYR A 7 -5.69 7.42 11.91
N ALA A 8 -6.67 8.32 11.80
CA ALA A 8 -7.04 9.23 12.89
C ALA A 8 -7.47 8.44 14.14
N LYS A 9 -8.38 7.47 14.00
CA LYS A 9 -8.84 6.61 15.11
C LYS A 9 -7.74 5.74 15.71
N ALA A 10 -6.82 5.25 14.88
CA ALA A 10 -5.68 4.49 15.37
C ALA A 10 -4.71 5.37 16.16
N ARG A 11 -4.49 6.62 15.73
CA ARG A 11 -3.67 7.59 16.47
C ARG A 11 -4.31 8.07 17.77
N SER A 12 -5.64 8.13 17.85
CA SER A 12 -6.36 8.42 19.11
C SER A 12 -6.41 7.22 20.07
N GLY A 13 -5.92 6.05 19.67
CA GLY A 13 -5.91 4.83 20.48
C GLY A 13 -7.20 4.02 20.46
N GLU A 14 -8.18 4.42 19.64
CA GLU A 14 -9.47 3.70 19.50
C GLU A 14 -9.34 2.38 18.74
N ILE A 15 -8.30 2.24 17.90
CA ILE A 15 -8.04 1.01 17.13
C ILE A 15 -6.69 0.40 17.59
N PRO A 16 -6.71 -0.71 18.36
CA PRO A 16 -5.49 -1.38 18.77
C PRO A 16 -4.83 -2.12 17.61
N ASN A 17 -3.51 -2.35 17.72
CA ASN A 17 -2.71 -3.15 16.77
C ASN A 17 -2.82 -2.71 15.31
N PHE A 18 -2.94 -1.41 15.06
CA PHE A 18 -3.08 -0.87 13.72
C PHE A 18 -1.75 -0.88 12.98
N THR A 19 -1.70 -1.59 11.84
CA THR A 19 -0.52 -1.72 10.98
C THR A 19 -0.01 -0.35 10.53
N GLY A 20 1.29 -0.11 10.72
CA GLY A 20 1.94 1.17 10.42
C GLY A 20 1.79 2.26 11.48
N ILE A 21 1.09 1.98 12.59
CA ILE A 21 1.03 2.86 13.78
C ILE A 21 1.51 2.10 15.02
N SER A 22 0.72 1.16 15.53
CA SER A 22 1.00 0.39 16.75
C SER A 22 1.44 -1.05 16.48
N SER A 23 1.38 -1.48 15.21
CA SER A 23 1.89 -2.76 14.73
C SER A 23 2.77 -2.54 13.50
N PRO A 24 3.88 -3.29 13.32
CA PRO A 24 4.76 -3.13 12.17
C PRO A 24 4.11 -3.62 10.86
N PHE A 25 4.59 -3.10 9.73
CA PHE A 25 4.33 -3.66 8.41
C PHE A 25 5.61 -4.29 7.87
N GLU A 26 5.58 -5.58 7.58
CA GLU A 26 6.70 -6.28 6.95
C GLU A 26 6.46 -6.35 5.44
N GLY A 27 7.14 -5.49 4.70
CA GLY A 27 7.07 -5.51 3.23
C GLY A 27 7.63 -6.82 2.65
N PRO A 28 7.17 -7.23 1.45
CA PRO A 28 7.68 -8.44 0.81
C PRO A 28 9.18 -8.32 0.54
N LYS A 29 9.94 -9.40 0.79
CA LYS A 29 11.39 -9.45 0.54
C LYS A 29 11.69 -9.51 -0.97
N ASN A 30 11.06 -10.45 -1.66
CA ASN A 30 11.25 -10.71 -3.10
C ASN A 30 9.92 -10.62 -3.85
N PRO A 31 9.34 -9.42 -4.00
CA PRO A 31 8.16 -9.27 -4.85
C PRO A 31 8.55 -9.38 -6.32
N GLU A 32 7.68 -9.98 -7.12
CA GLU A 32 7.81 -10.09 -8.58
C GLU A 32 7.75 -8.71 -9.24
N ILE A 33 6.95 -7.79 -8.68
CA ILE A 33 6.83 -6.40 -9.10
C ILE A 33 6.59 -5.48 -7.89
N ARG A 34 7.15 -4.27 -7.91
CA ARG A 34 6.85 -3.20 -6.93
C ARG A 34 6.23 -2.00 -7.64
N ILE A 35 5.12 -1.50 -7.11
CA ILE A 35 4.41 -0.33 -7.62
C ILE A 35 4.40 0.77 -6.55
N ASP A 36 5.05 1.91 -6.85
CA ASP A 36 5.04 3.09 -5.97
C ASP A 36 3.90 4.03 -6.35
N THR A 37 2.75 3.82 -5.72
CA THR A 37 1.51 4.59 -5.96
C THR A 37 1.58 6.05 -5.51
N THR A 38 2.70 6.50 -4.93
CA THR A 38 2.90 7.92 -4.60
C THR A 38 3.43 8.74 -5.80
N LYS A 39 3.96 8.07 -6.82
CA LYS A 39 4.62 8.70 -7.98
C LYS A 39 3.82 8.65 -9.26
N ILE A 40 2.84 7.74 -9.34
CA ILE A 40 2.08 7.46 -10.55
C ILE A 40 0.58 7.40 -10.24
N SER A 41 -0.22 7.63 -11.28
CA SER A 41 -1.66 7.42 -11.25
C SER A 41 -2.04 5.94 -11.15
N ALA A 42 -3.30 5.67 -10.81
CA ALA A 42 -3.83 4.32 -10.77
C ALA A 42 -3.84 3.66 -12.17
N GLU A 43 -4.07 4.44 -13.22
CA GLU A 43 -4.07 3.95 -14.61
C GLU A 43 -2.66 3.54 -15.06
N GLU A 44 -1.65 4.37 -14.78
CA GLU A 44 -0.24 4.03 -15.05
C GLU A 44 0.21 2.79 -14.25
N ALA A 45 -0.19 2.68 -12.98
CA ALA A 45 0.07 1.50 -12.16
C ALA A 45 -0.54 0.22 -12.76
N ALA A 46 -1.79 0.30 -13.23
CA ALA A 46 -2.46 -0.82 -13.87
C ALA A 46 -1.76 -1.24 -15.16
N ASN A 47 -1.35 -0.28 -15.99
CA ASN A 47 -0.60 -0.54 -17.21
C ASN A 47 0.75 -1.23 -16.92
N GLN A 48 1.49 -0.80 -15.90
CA GLN A 48 2.72 -1.47 -15.48
C GLN A 48 2.51 -2.94 -15.10
N ILE A 49 1.40 -3.25 -14.42
CA ILE A 49 1.06 -4.63 -14.05
C ILE A 49 0.75 -5.46 -15.31
N ILE A 50 -0.04 -4.92 -16.24
CA ILE A 50 -0.39 -5.61 -17.50
C ILE A 50 0.87 -5.89 -18.32
N GLU A 51 1.76 -4.89 -18.46
CA GLU A 51 3.02 -5.07 -19.18
C GLU A 51 3.91 -6.13 -18.54
N PHE A 52 3.99 -6.16 -17.21
CA PHE A 52 4.78 -7.15 -16.50
C PHE A 52 4.29 -8.58 -16.73
N ILE A 53 2.98 -8.80 -16.80
CA ILE A 53 2.38 -10.13 -17.01
C ILE A 53 2.49 -10.55 -18.48
N THR A 54 2.38 -9.62 -19.43
CA THR A 54 2.35 -9.92 -20.87
C THR A 54 3.73 -10.04 -21.52
N LYS A 55 4.78 -9.50 -20.91
CA LYS A 55 6.18 -9.62 -21.39
C LYS A 55 6.93 -10.83 -20.81
N GLN A 56 6.25 -11.74 -20.09
CA GLN A 56 6.83 -13.00 -19.61
C GLN A 56 7.05 -14.01 -20.73
#